data_AF-A0A3A0FBU5-F1
#
_entry.id   AF-A0A3A0FBU5-F1
#
_cell.length_a   1.000
_cell.length_b   1.000
_cell.length_c   1.000
_cell.angle_alpha   90.00
_cell.angle_beta   90.00
_cell.angle_gamma   90.00
#
_symmetry.space_group_name_H-M   'P 1'
#
loop_
_entity.id
_entity.type
_entity.pdbx_description
1 polymer ?
#
loop_
_entity_poly.entity_id
_entity_poly.type
_entity_poly.pdbx_seq_one_letter_code
_entity_poly.pdbx_strand_id
1 'polypeptide(L)'
;MDALEPGRRVPRGVVLRAAARRRVPVRVGRADDEPRPRAAARVRRADRRDLLPAALRRLPRLVLGRRRDPRRAALPHVLRRLRLGEAGDAAVRAARQERVGLPRLRGALHRKLSRRHLDPAAHARLARAALDRSGVSEGRPPVVYGATGFTGRLVVDEMRRIGLVPILAGRNEKALEEMADAVGAAGVRVGDATRPETLAKVFDGAGVAVSCAGPFARLGEPVLRAAIAAGAHYLDTTGEQLWMARMMDLLSDDAARAGTTAILAHAFEYAVGDCAARIAIEETPDAETVEIVNRVDGFGATRGTKKSALDVLTKPALAVVNGRRREEPQMAHRARFRFPDEDARHVALSYAGGEVLSAPSFAPTVRTVRTYLAVPGPVAAIAPLFARGAGLLLGARVQRFLESRIDAGGIGPGDERRDQPWWVMARVRARGGRGTRVTASGYDPYGITAVIVALGAQWLLDGRAQRSGVVTSAQAFDPRAFLDALSASGVSWRVDPAD
;
A
#
# COMPACT_ATOMS: atom_id res chain seq x y z
N MET A 1 -2.05 -29.94 61.96
CA MET A 1 -2.12 -30.97 60.90
C MET A 1 -1.44 -30.42 59.64
N ASP A 2 -0.11 -30.42 59.45
CA ASP A 2 1.08 -31.14 59.99
C ASP A 2 1.73 -31.95 58.85
N ALA A 3 3.06 -32.06 58.68
CA ALA A 3 4.17 -31.25 59.21
C ALA A 3 5.50 -31.52 58.46
N LEU A 4 6.36 -30.50 58.36
CA LEU A 4 7.84 -30.51 58.37
C LEU A 4 8.68 -31.24 57.27
N GLU A 5 9.95 -30.82 57.17
CA GLU A 5 11.00 -31.26 56.22
C GLU A 5 11.73 -32.56 56.64
N PRO A 6 12.66 -33.09 55.80
CA PRO A 6 14.08 -32.88 56.10
C PRO A 6 15.06 -32.79 54.89
N GLY A 7 16.27 -32.21 55.05
CA GLY A 7 17.40 -32.48 54.11
C GLY A 7 18.56 -31.46 53.92
N ARG A 8 19.39 -31.19 54.94
CA ARG A 8 20.70 -30.44 54.86
C ARG A 8 21.75 -31.19 53.98
N ARG A 9 22.88 -30.66 53.45
CA ARG A 9 23.70 -29.39 53.37
C ARG A 9 24.78 -29.63 52.23
N VAL A 10 25.92 -28.97 51.92
CA VAL A 10 26.89 -27.86 52.26
C VAL A 10 27.78 -27.62 50.99
N PRO A 11 28.87 -26.79 50.87
CA PRO A 11 29.43 -25.67 51.67
C PRO A 11 29.57 -24.34 50.84
N ARG A 12 30.63 -23.52 51.01
CA ARG A 12 30.73 -22.09 50.57
C ARG A 12 31.98 -21.72 49.73
N GLY A 13 31.83 -20.71 48.87
CA GLY A 13 32.84 -19.74 48.39
C GLY A 13 32.11 -18.54 47.75
N VAL A 14 32.22 -17.27 48.20
CA VAL A 14 33.37 -16.32 48.09
C VAL A 14 33.68 -15.97 46.62
N VAL A 15 33.57 -14.72 46.12
CA VAL A 15 33.10 -13.43 46.68
C VAL A 15 32.66 -12.50 45.54
N LEU A 16 31.80 -11.50 45.80
CA LEU A 16 31.78 -10.23 45.05
C LEU A 16 31.30 -9.07 45.95
N ARG A 17 31.96 -7.90 45.89
CA ARG A 17 31.62 -6.70 46.67
C ARG A 17 30.62 -5.80 45.93
N ALA A 18 29.83 -5.03 46.68
CA ALA A 18 28.82 -4.10 46.16
C ALA A 18 29.04 -2.66 46.63
N ALA A 19 28.76 -1.69 45.75
CA ALA A 19 28.46 -0.28 46.05
C ALA A 19 27.86 0.39 44.79
N ALA A 20 26.96 1.37 44.85
CA ALA A 20 26.00 1.76 45.90
C ALA A 20 24.97 2.74 45.28
N ARG A 21 23.76 2.84 45.85
CA ARG A 21 22.92 4.06 45.88
C ARG A 21 21.80 3.90 46.93
N ARG A 22 21.48 5.00 47.62
CA ARG A 22 20.62 4.99 48.83
C ARG A 22 19.13 5.11 48.52
N ARG A 23 18.30 4.55 49.41
CA ARG A 23 16.86 4.88 49.53
C ARG A 23 16.66 6.08 50.47
N VAL A 24 15.54 6.78 50.32
CA VAL A 24 14.92 7.64 51.35
C VAL A 24 13.44 7.22 51.44
N PRO A 25 12.82 7.12 52.64
CA PRO A 25 11.52 6.46 52.79
C PRO A 25 10.31 7.41 52.69
N VAL A 26 9.16 6.87 52.29
CA VAL A 26 7.85 7.52 52.40
C VAL A 26 7.36 7.43 53.84
N ARG A 27 6.71 8.48 54.35
CA ARG A 27 5.98 8.47 55.63
C ARG A 27 4.60 9.11 55.43
N VAL A 28 3.56 8.51 56.02
CA VAL A 28 2.19 9.03 56.01
C VAL A 28 1.90 9.66 57.38
N GLY A 29 1.18 10.78 57.39
CA GLY A 29 0.70 11.47 58.59
C GLY A 29 -0.74 11.95 58.38
N ARG A 30 -1.48 12.17 59.48
CA ARG A 30 -2.91 12.52 59.47
C ARG A 30 -3.13 13.93 60.01
N ALA A 31 -4.06 14.62 59.34
CA ALA A 31 -5.15 15.43 59.90
C ALA A 31 -4.87 16.71 60.73
N ASP A 32 -5.85 17.59 60.63
CA ASP A 32 -6.29 18.64 61.57
C ASP A 32 -5.35 19.81 61.91
N ASP A 33 -5.52 20.91 61.16
CA ASP A 33 -5.84 22.23 61.74
C ASP A 33 -6.46 23.16 60.67
N GLU A 34 -7.47 23.96 61.05
CA GLU A 34 -8.04 25.07 60.23
C GLU A 34 -7.97 26.36 61.08
N PRO A 35 -7.77 27.56 60.47
CA PRO A 35 -8.98 28.31 60.14
C PRO A 35 -8.91 29.29 58.94
N ARG A 36 -10.00 29.29 58.16
CA ARG A 36 -10.68 30.49 57.59
C ARG A 36 -10.05 31.30 56.44
N PRO A 37 -10.87 32.09 55.68
CA PRO A 37 -10.61 32.34 54.25
C PRO A 37 -10.15 33.76 53.89
N ARG A 38 -9.69 33.93 52.64
CA ARG A 38 -9.60 35.25 51.96
C ARG A 38 -10.51 35.29 50.71
N ALA A 39 -10.97 36.50 50.39
CA ALA A 39 -12.17 36.72 49.57
C ALA A 39 -12.00 36.40 48.06
N ALA A 40 -13.10 35.99 47.44
CA ALA A 40 -13.15 35.66 46.01
C ALA A 40 -13.14 36.92 45.13
N ALA A 41 -12.08 37.09 44.34
CA ALA A 41 -12.07 38.04 43.23
C ALA A 41 -13.02 37.58 42.12
N ARG A 42 -14.09 38.34 41.86
CA ARG A 42 -15.10 38.03 40.84
C ARG A 42 -14.54 38.18 39.41
N VAL A 43 -13.93 37.12 38.88
CA VAL A 43 -13.68 37.01 37.43
C VAL A 43 -15.03 36.89 36.71
N ARG A 44 -15.44 37.94 35.99
CA ARG A 44 -16.67 37.92 35.19
C ARG A 44 -16.54 36.86 34.09
N ARG A 45 -17.61 36.09 33.86
CA ARG A 45 -17.73 35.26 32.64
C ARG A 45 -17.71 36.17 31.41
N ALA A 46 -16.65 36.11 30.62
CA ALA A 46 -16.70 36.55 29.23
C ALA A 46 -17.50 35.51 28.43
N ASP A 47 -18.41 35.95 27.56
CA ASP A 47 -19.24 35.04 26.77
C ASP A 47 -18.42 34.34 25.67
N ARG A 48 -18.77 33.11 25.35
CA ARG A 48 -18.03 32.22 24.43
C ARG A 48 -18.19 32.58 22.94
N ARG A 49 -18.70 33.77 22.62
CA ARG A 49 -19.03 34.18 21.24
C ARG A 49 -18.04 35.19 20.62
N ASP A 50 -17.34 35.99 21.44
CA ASP A 50 -16.50 37.10 20.94
C ASP A 50 -14.99 36.80 20.81
N LEU A 51 -14.56 35.55 21.02
CA LEU A 51 -13.13 35.18 20.93
C LEU A 51 -12.64 34.87 19.50
N LEU A 52 -13.52 34.75 18.50
CA LEU A 52 -13.11 34.54 17.10
C LEU A 52 -12.73 35.84 16.34
N PRO A 53 -13.47 36.96 16.44
CA PRO A 53 -13.17 38.17 15.65
C PRO A 53 -11.80 38.81 15.93
N ALA A 54 -11.27 38.66 17.15
CA ALA A 54 -9.99 39.23 17.54
C ALA A 54 -8.78 38.50 16.92
N ALA A 55 -8.83 37.17 16.85
CA ALA A 55 -7.72 36.34 16.32
C ALA A 55 -7.50 36.56 14.81
N LEU A 56 -8.57 36.79 14.06
CA LEU A 56 -8.53 36.95 12.60
C LEU A 56 -7.91 38.28 12.13
N ARG A 57 -7.64 39.24 13.03
CA ARG A 57 -7.02 40.54 12.69
C ARG A 57 -5.48 40.54 12.73
N ARG A 58 -4.81 39.41 13.00
CA ARG A 58 -3.33 39.29 13.02
C ARG A 58 -2.75 38.25 12.06
N LEU A 59 -3.47 37.89 10.99
CA LEU A 59 -2.93 37.08 9.89
C LEU A 59 -2.44 37.97 8.73
N PRO A 60 -1.21 37.78 8.20
CA PRO A 60 -0.76 38.50 7.02
C PRO A 60 -1.52 38.03 5.77
N ARG A 61 -2.04 38.99 4.98
CA ARG A 61 -2.74 38.71 3.72
C ARG A 61 -1.76 38.18 2.66
N LEU A 62 -1.66 36.86 2.51
CA LEU A 62 -0.73 36.22 1.55
C LEU A 62 -1.34 35.09 0.71
N VAL A 63 -2.67 35.08 0.53
CA VAL A 63 -3.34 34.30 -0.54
C VAL A 63 -4.44 35.15 -1.19
N LEU A 64 -4.06 35.90 -2.23
CA LEU A 64 -4.93 36.38 -3.31
C LEU A 64 -4.05 36.71 -4.52
N GLY A 65 -4.49 36.33 -5.72
CA GLY A 65 -3.60 36.12 -6.85
C GLY A 65 -3.01 37.39 -7.48
N ARG A 66 -1.72 37.34 -7.84
CA ARG A 66 -1.15 38.14 -8.94
C ARG A 66 -0.40 37.21 -9.89
N ARG A 67 -0.66 37.36 -11.19
CA ARG A 67 0.16 36.75 -12.25
C ARG A 67 1.60 37.27 -12.10
N ARG A 68 2.60 36.41 -12.27
CA ARG A 68 4.01 36.82 -12.37
C ARG A 68 4.45 36.86 -13.83
N ASP A 69 4.86 38.04 -14.26
CA ASP A 69 5.52 38.31 -15.54
C ASP A 69 6.97 37.77 -15.49
N PRO A 70 7.44 36.97 -16.47
CA PRO A 70 8.76 36.35 -16.44
C PRO A 70 9.88 37.23 -17.06
N ARG A 71 10.31 38.29 -16.36
CA ARG A 71 11.59 39.00 -16.64
C ARG A 71 12.15 39.69 -15.38
N ARG A 72 13.48 39.59 -15.19
CA ARG A 72 14.29 40.15 -14.06
C ARG A 72 13.96 39.51 -12.69
N ALA A 73 14.84 39.37 -11.69
CA ALA A 73 16.30 39.37 -11.48
C ALA A 73 16.51 38.97 -9.98
N ALA A 74 17.63 38.51 -9.40
CA ALA A 74 18.96 38.06 -9.85
C ALA A 74 19.47 37.00 -8.83
N LEU A 75 20.64 36.37 -9.07
CA LEU A 75 21.37 35.57 -8.06
C LEU A 75 22.62 36.32 -7.57
N PRO A 76 23.00 36.23 -6.28
CA PRO A 76 24.37 36.47 -5.82
C PRO A 76 25.32 35.35 -6.29
N HIS A 77 26.58 35.71 -6.58
CA HIS A 77 27.63 34.76 -6.98
C HIS A 77 28.15 33.91 -5.81
N VAL A 78 28.81 32.78 -6.12
CA VAL A 78 30.24 32.54 -5.83
C VAL A 78 30.76 31.28 -6.53
N LEU A 79 32.06 31.29 -6.88
CA LEU A 79 32.86 30.26 -7.60
C LEU A 79 32.73 30.16 -9.14
N ARG A 80 33.80 29.62 -9.75
CA ARG A 80 34.38 30.14 -11.02
C ARG A 80 35.19 29.05 -11.76
N ARG A 81 35.22 29.14 -13.10
CA ARG A 81 36.08 28.40 -14.06
C ARG A 81 35.79 26.90 -14.29
N LEU A 82 34.93 26.63 -15.26
CA LEU A 82 35.32 25.85 -16.44
C LEU A 82 34.77 26.58 -17.67
N ARG A 83 35.59 26.80 -18.71
CA ARG A 83 35.17 27.50 -19.94
C ARG A 83 34.61 26.47 -20.93
N LEU A 84 33.30 26.24 -20.88
CA LEU A 84 32.54 25.85 -22.06
C LEU A 84 32.04 27.13 -22.72
N GLY A 85 32.27 27.28 -24.03
CA GLY A 85 31.69 28.39 -24.81
C GLY A 85 30.18 28.19 -25.02
N GLU A 86 29.53 29.15 -25.67
CA GLU A 86 28.07 29.14 -25.87
C GLU A 86 27.55 27.85 -26.55
N ALA A 87 28.36 27.23 -27.41
CA ALA A 87 28.07 25.93 -28.02
C ALA A 87 28.02 24.77 -27.00
N GLY A 88 28.90 24.74 -26.00
CA GLY A 88 28.87 23.72 -24.94
C GLY A 88 27.70 23.94 -23.97
N ASP A 89 27.39 25.21 -23.70
CA ASP A 89 26.25 25.60 -22.87
C ASP A 89 24.90 25.32 -23.60
N ALA A 90 24.88 25.43 -24.93
CA ALA A 90 23.80 24.94 -25.79
C ALA A 90 23.70 23.41 -25.80
N ALA A 91 24.81 22.68 -25.90
CA ALA A 91 24.83 21.21 -25.86
C ALA A 91 24.32 20.66 -24.51
N VAL A 92 24.73 21.26 -23.39
CA VAL A 92 24.21 20.91 -22.05
C VAL A 92 22.71 21.24 -21.93
N ARG A 93 22.24 22.36 -22.50
CA ARG A 93 20.80 22.67 -22.57
C ARG A 93 20.03 21.66 -23.45
N ALA A 94 20.56 21.27 -24.59
CA ALA A 94 19.97 20.28 -25.50
C ALA A 94 19.86 18.90 -24.83
N ALA A 95 20.98 18.35 -24.31
CA ALA A 95 20.98 17.07 -23.61
C ALA A 95 20.06 17.05 -22.37
N ARG A 96 19.90 18.20 -21.69
CA ARG A 96 18.94 18.34 -20.57
C ARG A 96 17.49 18.44 -21.06
N GLN A 97 17.23 19.03 -22.23
CA GLN A 97 15.91 19.00 -22.86
C GLN A 97 15.56 17.61 -23.40
N GLU A 98 16.50 16.86 -23.99
CA GLU A 98 16.29 15.46 -24.40
C GLU A 98 16.00 14.56 -23.20
N ARG A 99 16.77 14.67 -22.10
CA ARG A 99 16.50 13.91 -20.86
C ARG A 99 15.15 14.25 -20.22
N VAL A 100 14.64 15.47 -20.38
CA VAL A 100 13.26 15.85 -19.95
C VAL A 100 12.20 15.49 -21.00
N GLY A 101 12.60 15.35 -22.27
CA GLY A 101 11.78 14.88 -23.38
C GLY A 101 11.52 13.37 -23.33
N LEU A 102 12.52 12.55 -22.98
CA LEU A 102 12.45 11.10 -22.93
C LEU A 102 11.28 10.54 -22.09
N PRO A 103 11.00 11.02 -20.86
CA PRO A 103 9.80 10.64 -20.10
C PRO A 103 8.49 11.00 -20.82
N ARG A 104 8.43 12.19 -21.45
CA ARG A 104 7.25 12.66 -22.18
C ARG A 104 7.04 11.89 -23.49
N LEU A 105 8.13 11.49 -24.15
CA LEU A 105 8.14 10.62 -25.32
C LEU A 105 7.69 9.20 -24.95
N ARG A 106 8.18 8.62 -23.83
CA ARG A 106 7.68 7.32 -23.32
C ARG A 106 6.18 7.38 -23.01
N GLY A 107 5.70 8.40 -22.31
CA GLY A 107 4.26 8.59 -22.06
C GLY A 107 3.44 8.84 -23.34
N ALA A 108 3.98 9.56 -24.33
CA ALA A 108 3.34 9.72 -25.64
C ALA A 108 3.31 8.42 -26.47
N LEU A 109 4.36 7.60 -26.39
CA LEU A 109 4.44 6.30 -27.04
C LEU A 109 3.47 5.29 -26.40
N HIS A 110 3.44 5.24 -25.06
CA HIS A 110 2.47 4.47 -24.29
C HIS A 110 1.03 4.85 -24.70
N ARG A 111 0.70 6.15 -24.72
CA ARG A 111 -0.61 6.65 -25.19
C ARG A 111 -0.90 6.36 -26.67
N LYS A 112 0.11 6.20 -27.54
CA LYS A 112 -0.11 5.74 -28.94
C LYS A 112 -0.38 4.24 -29.03
N LEU A 113 0.23 3.45 -28.15
CA LEU A 113 0.02 1.99 -28.10
C LEU A 113 -1.35 1.66 -27.48
N SER A 114 -1.71 2.28 -26.35
CA SER A 114 -2.99 2.06 -25.66
C SER A 114 -4.20 2.72 -26.34
N ARG A 115 -4.00 3.67 -27.27
CA ARG A 115 -5.08 4.25 -28.11
C ARG A 115 -5.33 3.53 -29.43
N ARG A 116 -4.70 2.37 -29.69
CA ARG A 116 -5.16 1.51 -30.79
C ARG A 116 -6.50 0.87 -30.43
N HIS A 117 -7.59 1.54 -30.79
CA HIS A 117 -8.87 0.88 -31.02
C HIS A 117 -8.66 -0.20 -32.08
N LEU A 118 -8.50 -1.44 -31.62
CA LEU A 118 -8.62 -2.62 -32.47
C LEU A 118 -10.10 -2.78 -32.81
N ASP A 119 -10.39 -2.95 -34.11
CA ASP A 119 -11.72 -3.24 -34.66
C ASP A 119 -12.47 -4.25 -33.76
N PRO A 120 -13.72 -3.98 -33.31
CA PRO A 120 -14.49 -4.92 -32.49
C PRO A 120 -14.61 -6.32 -33.11
N ALA A 121 -14.69 -6.44 -34.44
CA ALA A 121 -14.70 -7.73 -35.12
C ALA A 121 -13.31 -8.39 -35.13
N ALA A 122 -12.21 -7.63 -35.18
CA ALA A 122 -10.86 -8.13 -34.94
C ALA A 122 -10.67 -8.56 -33.47
N HIS A 123 -11.28 -7.85 -32.52
CA HIS A 123 -11.27 -8.21 -31.11
C HIS A 123 -12.05 -9.52 -30.87
N ALA A 124 -13.22 -9.70 -31.50
CA ALA A 124 -13.97 -10.96 -31.46
C ALA A 124 -13.23 -12.13 -32.15
N ARG A 125 -12.55 -11.87 -33.27
CA ARG A 125 -11.70 -12.86 -33.96
C ARG A 125 -10.44 -13.21 -33.16
N LEU A 126 -9.83 -12.25 -32.48
CA LEU A 126 -8.71 -12.48 -31.56
C LEU A 126 -9.17 -13.19 -30.28
N ALA A 127 -10.37 -12.90 -29.76
CA ALA A 127 -10.94 -13.62 -28.63
C ALA A 127 -11.25 -15.09 -28.97
N ARG A 128 -11.89 -15.37 -30.11
CA ARG A 128 -12.04 -16.76 -30.61
C ARG A 128 -10.68 -17.42 -30.82
N ALA A 129 -9.80 -16.82 -31.60
CA ALA A 129 -8.45 -17.34 -31.83
C ALA A 129 -7.50 -17.20 -30.63
N ALA A 130 -7.99 -16.84 -29.44
CA ALA A 130 -7.32 -16.94 -28.15
C ALA A 130 -7.97 -18.02 -27.28
N LEU A 131 -9.29 -18.22 -27.33
CA LEU A 131 -9.96 -19.43 -26.83
C LEU A 131 -9.46 -20.69 -27.57
N ASP A 132 -9.14 -20.59 -28.86
CA ASP A 132 -8.60 -21.69 -29.68
C ASP A 132 -7.07 -21.90 -29.52
N ARG A 133 -6.36 -20.99 -28.81
CA ARG A 133 -4.88 -21.02 -28.68
C ARG A 133 -4.34 -20.91 -27.26
N SER A 134 -5.13 -20.43 -26.32
CA SER A 134 -4.90 -20.75 -24.92
C SER A 134 -5.36 -22.18 -24.72
N GLY A 135 -4.43 -23.07 -24.38
CA GLY A 135 -4.78 -24.27 -23.64
C GLY A 135 -5.26 -23.83 -22.26
N VAL A 136 -6.51 -23.35 -22.17
CA VAL A 136 -7.15 -23.01 -20.91
C VAL A 136 -7.13 -24.29 -20.07
N SER A 137 -6.40 -24.26 -18.95
CA SER A 137 -6.29 -25.37 -18.00
C SER A 137 -7.68 -25.97 -17.75
N GLU A 138 -7.82 -27.26 -18.10
CA GLU A 138 -9.04 -27.79 -18.73
C GLU A 138 -10.33 -27.42 -17.97
N GLY A 139 -11.12 -26.53 -18.58
CA GLY A 139 -12.46 -26.16 -18.11
C GLY A 139 -12.55 -25.15 -16.95
N ARG A 140 -11.46 -24.56 -16.44
CA ARG A 140 -11.48 -23.71 -15.23
C ARG A 140 -11.20 -22.21 -15.47
N PRO A 141 -12.22 -21.38 -15.78
CA PRO A 141 -12.04 -19.96 -16.11
C PRO A 141 -11.75 -19.06 -14.89
N PRO A 142 -11.19 -17.85 -15.10
CA PRO A 142 -11.09 -16.83 -14.06
C PRO A 142 -12.44 -16.11 -13.82
N VAL A 143 -12.73 -15.77 -12.56
CA VAL A 143 -13.94 -15.06 -12.13
C VAL A 143 -13.55 -13.74 -11.46
N VAL A 144 -14.02 -12.60 -11.97
CA VAL A 144 -13.75 -11.27 -11.39
C VAL A 144 -14.95 -10.81 -10.54
N TYR A 145 -14.83 -10.95 -9.23
CA TYR A 145 -15.84 -10.48 -8.26
C TYR A 145 -15.66 -8.99 -7.95
N GLY A 146 -16.71 -8.22 -8.20
CA GLY A 146 -16.66 -6.76 -8.22
C GLY A 146 -16.33 -6.17 -9.60
N ALA A 147 -16.48 -6.94 -10.68
CA ALA A 147 -16.15 -6.56 -12.06
C ALA A 147 -16.67 -5.17 -12.48
N THR A 148 -17.88 -4.79 -12.06
CA THR A 148 -18.52 -3.51 -12.44
C THR A 148 -17.94 -2.27 -11.76
N GLY A 149 -17.09 -2.45 -10.74
CA GLY A 149 -16.37 -1.37 -10.04
C GLY A 149 -15.16 -0.84 -10.82
N PHE A 150 -14.57 0.26 -10.36
CA PHE A 150 -13.46 0.94 -11.05
C PHE A 150 -12.27 0.00 -11.34
N THR A 151 -11.72 -0.63 -10.30
CA THR A 151 -10.59 -1.58 -10.44
C THR A 151 -11.01 -2.83 -11.20
N GLY A 152 -12.24 -3.33 -10.98
CA GLY A 152 -12.78 -4.50 -11.66
C GLY A 152 -12.84 -4.34 -13.18
N ARG A 153 -13.26 -3.16 -13.66
CA ARG A 153 -13.29 -2.85 -15.10
C ARG A 153 -11.90 -2.85 -15.71
N LEU A 154 -10.94 -2.18 -15.07
CA LEU A 154 -9.54 -2.17 -15.51
C LEU A 154 -8.94 -3.58 -15.56
N VAL A 155 -9.22 -4.42 -14.55
CA VAL A 155 -8.78 -5.83 -14.51
C VAL A 155 -9.40 -6.65 -15.63
N VAL A 156 -10.70 -6.49 -15.91
CA VAL A 156 -11.38 -7.21 -17.00
C VAL A 156 -10.87 -6.77 -18.38
N ASP A 157 -10.66 -5.47 -18.60
CA ASP A 157 -10.09 -4.95 -19.83
C ASP A 157 -8.67 -5.49 -20.07
N GLU A 158 -7.86 -5.55 -19.01
CA GLU A 158 -6.47 -6.03 -19.07
C GLU A 158 -6.36 -7.55 -19.22
N MET A 159 -7.23 -8.33 -18.55
CA MET A 159 -7.36 -9.77 -18.78
C MET A 159 -7.66 -10.05 -20.25
N ARG A 160 -8.65 -9.36 -20.82
CA ARG A 160 -9.00 -9.48 -22.25
C ARG A 160 -7.86 -9.07 -23.17
N ARG A 161 -7.10 -8.03 -22.80
CA ARG A 161 -5.90 -7.59 -23.54
C ARG A 161 -4.81 -8.66 -23.62
N ILE A 162 -4.72 -9.56 -22.65
CA ILE A 162 -3.79 -10.72 -22.65
C ILE A 162 -4.45 -12.04 -23.09
N GLY A 163 -5.72 -12.04 -23.49
CA GLY A 163 -6.45 -13.21 -23.99
C GLY A 163 -7.21 -14.01 -22.93
N LEU A 164 -7.14 -13.64 -21.65
CA LEU A 164 -8.00 -14.21 -20.61
C LEU A 164 -9.41 -13.62 -20.71
N VAL A 165 -10.41 -14.48 -20.90
CA VAL A 165 -11.83 -14.06 -20.94
C VAL A 165 -12.50 -14.42 -19.59
N PRO A 166 -12.72 -13.44 -18.69
CA PRO A 166 -13.28 -13.72 -17.38
C PRO A 166 -14.80 -13.90 -17.40
N ILE A 167 -15.30 -14.60 -16.38
CA ILE A 167 -16.69 -14.50 -15.94
C ILE A 167 -16.81 -13.27 -15.02
N LEU A 168 -17.81 -12.43 -15.27
CA LEU A 168 -18.06 -11.23 -14.46
C LEU A 168 -18.93 -11.58 -13.25
N ALA A 169 -18.52 -11.17 -12.05
CA ALA A 169 -19.25 -11.46 -10.82
C ALA A 169 -19.48 -10.26 -9.91
N GLY A 170 -20.57 -10.31 -9.15
CA GLY A 170 -20.97 -9.25 -8.22
C GLY A 170 -22.46 -9.26 -7.89
N ARG A 171 -22.89 -8.25 -7.13
CA ARG A 171 -24.24 -8.17 -6.52
C ARG A 171 -25.33 -7.45 -7.34
N ASN A 172 -25.01 -6.98 -8.55
CA ASN A 172 -25.94 -6.24 -9.41
C ASN A 172 -25.93 -6.89 -10.80
N GLU A 173 -26.94 -7.71 -11.05
CA GLU A 173 -27.18 -8.51 -12.25
C GLU A 173 -27.15 -7.65 -13.51
N LYS A 174 -28.09 -6.69 -13.62
CA LYS A 174 -28.17 -5.76 -14.75
C LYS A 174 -26.85 -5.05 -15.08
N ALA A 175 -26.12 -4.57 -14.07
CA ALA A 175 -24.85 -3.90 -14.30
C ALA A 175 -23.72 -4.85 -14.77
N LEU A 176 -23.84 -6.15 -14.48
CA LEU A 176 -22.94 -7.19 -14.99
C LEU A 176 -23.31 -7.59 -16.41
N GLU A 177 -24.61 -7.69 -16.73
CA GLU A 177 -25.13 -7.93 -18.09
C GLU A 177 -24.72 -6.81 -19.05
N GLU A 178 -25.03 -5.55 -18.72
CA GLU A 178 -24.62 -4.35 -19.47
C GLU A 178 -23.09 -4.29 -19.70
N MET A 179 -22.30 -4.84 -18.77
CA MET A 179 -20.85 -4.92 -18.91
C MET A 179 -20.41 -6.14 -19.74
N ALA A 180 -21.06 -7.29 -19.58
CA ALA A 180 -20.75 -8.52 -20.31
C ALA A 180 -21.01 -8.36 -21.80
N ASP A 181 -22.08 -7.68 -22.20
CA ASP A 181 -22.37 -7.32 -23.59
C ASP A 181 -21.29 -6.38 -24.15
N ALA A 182 -20.93 -5.35 -23.39
CA ALA A 182 -19.93 -4.36 -23.80
C ALA A 182 -18.50 -4.93 -23.92
N VAL A 183 -18.18 -6.02 -23.23
CA VAL A 183 -16.84 -6.65 -23.27
C VAL A 183 -16.82 -8.05 -23.91
N GLY A 184 -17.96 -8.67 -24.23
CA GLY A 184 -18.00 -10.07 -24.67
C GLY A 184 -17.37 -11.02 -23.64
N ALA A 185 -17.88 -10.97 -22.39
CA ALA A 185 -17.39 -11.80 -21.30
C ALA A 185 -17.78 -13.29 -21.45
N ALA A 186 -17.12 -14.18 -20.69
CA ALA A 186 -17.43 -15.62 -20.70
C ALA A 186 -18.76 -15.96 -20.01
N GLY A 187 -19.34 -15.01 -19.27
CA GLY A 187 -20.62 -15.13 -18.59
C GLY A 187 -20.76 -14.16 -17.41
N VAL A 188 -21.91 -14.24 -16.74
CA VAL A 188 -22.25 -13.45 -15.54
C VAL A 188 -22.58 -14.40 -14.37
N ARG A 189 -22.11 -14.08 -13.16
CA ARG A 189 -22.45 -14.81 -11.92
C ARG A 189 -22.82 -13.86 -10.78
N VAL A 190 -24.09 -13.86 -10.40
CA VAL A 190 -24.63 -12.96 -9.37
C VAL A 190 -24.50 -13.56 -7.97
N GLY A 191 -23.85 -12.81 -7.08
CA GLY A 191 -23.69 -13.13 -5.66
C GLY A 191 -23.27 -11.92 -4.84
N ASP A 192 -23.46 -11.99 -3.53
CA ASP A 192 -23.41 -10.83 -2.63
C ASP A 192 -22.65 -11.18 -1.36
N ALA A 193 -21.51 -10.51 -1.12
CA ALA A 193 -20.68 -10.75 0.06
C ALA A 193 -21.35 -10.42 1.41
N THR A 194 -22.51 -9.76 1.41
CA THR A 194 -23.35 -9.60 2.62
C THR A 194 -24.29 -10.79 2.88
N ARG A 195 -24.35 -11.73 1.93
CA ARG A 195 -25.16 -12.96 1.91
C ARG A 195 -24.29 -14.14 1.46
N PRO A 196 -23.39 -14.66 2.34
CA PRO A 196 -22.36 -15.63 1.96
C PRO A 196 -22.88 -16.90 1.28
N GLU A 197 -24.10 -17.31 1.59
CA GLU A 197 -24.80 -18.44 0.95
C GLU A 197 -24.95 -18.28 -0.56
N THR A 198 -24.95 -17.04 -1.08
CA THR A 198 -25.02 -16.75 -2.52
C THR A 198 -23.68 -16.91 -3.25
N LEU A 199 -22.56 -17.06 -2.53
CA LEU A 199 -21.21 -17.03 -3.12
C LEU A 199 -20.72 -18.38 -3.67
N ALA A 200 -21.27 -19.50 -3.21
CA ALA A 200 -20.82 -20.84 -3.66
C ALA A 200 -20.90 -20.98 -5.20
N LYS A 201 -22.07 -20.67 -5.77
CA LYS A 201 -22.31 -20.65 -7.22
C LYS A 201 -21.51 -19.58 -8.00
N VAL A 202 -20.85 -18.65 -7.32
CA VAL A 202 -20.02 -17.61 -7.97
C VAL A 202 -18.67 -18.19 -8.36
N PHE A 203 -18.09 -19.05 -7.53
CA PHE A 203 -16.74 -19.59 -7.71
C PHE A 203 -16.71 -21.06 -8.15
N ASP A 204 -17.86 -21.71 -8.26
CA ASP A 204 -18.00 -23.07 -8.80
C ASP A 204 -17.27 -23.26 -10.15
N GLY A 205 -16.44 -24.29 -10.25
CA GLY A 205 -15.56 -24.55 -11.42
C GLY A 205 -14.49 -23.48 -11.72
N ALA A 206 -14.37 -22.39 -10.95
CA ALA A 206 -13.40 -21.33 -11.24
C ALA A 206 -11.95 -21.81 -11.04
N GLY A 207 -11.03 -21.38 -11.90
CA GLY A 207 -9.58 -21.59 -11.72
C GLY A 207 -8.98 -20.56 -10.76
N VAL A 208 -9.32 -19.29 -10.97
CA VAL A 208 -8.89 -18.14 -10.15
C VAL A 208 -10.08 -17.24 -9.83
N ALA A 209 -10.26 -16.90 -8.57
CA ALA A 209 -11.17 -15.87 -8.09
C ALA A 209 -10.41 -14.56 -7.85
N VAL A 210 -10.83 -13.48 -8.49
CA VAL A 210 -10.22 -12.15 -8.34
C VAL A 210 -11.19 -11.19 -7.68
N SER A 211 -10.84 -10.68 -6.50
CA SER A 211 -11.70 -9.79 -5.70
C SER A 211 -11.28 -8.32 -5.79
N CYS A 212 -12.09 -7.52 -6.49
CA CYS A 212 -11.96 -6.05 -6.52
C CYS A 212 -13.00 -5.36 -5.60
N ALA A 213 -13.68 -6.12 -4.74
CA ALA A 213 -14.87 -5.68 -4.01
C ALA A 213 -14.60 -5.26 -2.54
N GLY A 214 -13.87 -4.16 -2.35
CA GLY A 214 -13.62 -3.59 -1.02
C GLY A 214 -14.84 -2.90 -0.37
N PRO A 215 -14.79 -2.59 0.95
CA PRO A 215 -13.66 -2.80 1.86
C PRO A 215 -13.58 -4.23 2.38
N PHE A 216 -12.37 -4.77 2.40
CA PHE A 216 -12.08 -6.19 2.59
C PHE A 216 -12.28 -6.62 4.06
N ALA A 217 -12.01 -5.76 5.03
CA ALA A 217 -12.33 -5.99 6.44
C ALA A 217 -13.85 -6.12 6.73
N ARG A 218 -14.73 -5.78 5.76
CA ARG A 218 -16.19 -6.01 5.86
C ARG A 218 -16.69 -7.08 4.89
N LEU A 219 -16.10 -7.22 3.69
CA LEU A 219 -16.63 -8.04 2.60
C LEU A 219 -15.67 -9.13 2.08
N GLY A 220 -14.41 -9.11 2.48
CA GLY A 220 -13.36 -9.96 1.92
C GLY A 220 -13.36 -11.40 2.42
N GLU A 221 -13.59 -11.64 3.72
CA GLU A 221 -13.53 -12.99 4.29
C GLU A 221 -14.56 -13.96 3.67
N PRO A 222 -15.85 -13.61 3.47
CA PRO A 222 -16.80 -14.50 2.80
C PRO A 222 -16.38 -14.88 1.38
N VAL A 223 -15.80 -13.94 0.62
CA VAL A 223 -15.37 -14.14 -0.77
C VAL A 223 -14.13 -15.03 -0.83
N LEU A 224 -13.15 -14.80 0.05
CA LEU A 224 -11.96 -15.65 0.16
C LEU A 224 -12.31 -17.07 0.62
N ARG A 225 -13.19 -17.23 1.62
CA ARG A 225 -13.68 -18.56 2.04
C ARG A 225 -14.40 -19.29 0.92
N ALA A 226 -15.26 -18.61 0.16
CA ALA A 226 -15.98 -19.22 -0.96
C ALA A 226 -15.04 -19.64 -2.12
N ALA A 227 -13.99 -18.86 -2.40
CA ALA A 227 -12.97 -19.24 -3.39
C ALA A 227 -12.15 -20.47 -2.94
N ILE A 228 -11.69 -20.49 -1.68
CA ILE A 228 -10.98 -21.64 -1.09
C ILE A 228 -11.86 -22.90 -1.13
N ALA A 229 -13.14 -22.79 -0.74
CA ALA A 229 -14.08 -23.90 -0.74
C ALA A 229 -14.39 -24.45 -2.14
N ALA A 230 -14.32 -23.61 -3.19
CA ALA A 230 -14.42 -24.02 -4.58
C ALA A 230 -13.09 -24.57 -5.17
N GLY A 231 -12.04 -24.71 -4.36
CA GLY A 231 -10.71 -25.13 -4.82
C GLY A 231 -10.07 -24.15 -5.81
N ALA A 232 -10.52 -22.88 -5.84
CA ALA A 232 -10.01 -21.85 -6.73
C ALA A 232 -8.84 -21.11 -6.08
N HIS A 233 -7.82 -20.76 -6.87
CA HIS A 233 -6.81 -19.80 -6.43
C HIS A 233 -7.42 -18.41 -6.26
N TYR A 234 -6.80 -17.53 -5.48
CA TYR A 234 -7.38 -16.22 -5.13
C TYR A 234 -6.40 -15.07 -5.28
N LEU A 235 -6.90 -13.94 -5.78
CA LEU A 235 -6.23 -12.63 -5.80
C LEU A 235 -7.15 -11.55 -5.24
N ASP A 236 -6.59 -10.54 -4.58
CA ASP A 236 -7.31 -9.30 -4.28
C ASP A 236 -6.49 -8.03 -4.51
N THR A 237 -7.17 -6.89 -4.48
CA THR A 237 -6.57 -5.54 -4.52
C THR A 237 -6.81 -4.78 -3.20
N THR A 238 -6.57 -5.43 -2.06
CA THR A 238 -6.75 -4.81 -0.74
C THR A 238 -5.68 -3.76 -0.43
N GLY A 239 -6.03 -2.81 0.44
CA GLY A 239 -5.10 -1.91 1.12
C GLY A 239 -5.15 -2.05 2.65
N GLU A 240 -5.71 -3.15 3.15
CA GLU A 240 -6.16 -3.28 4.55
C GLU A 240 -5.26 -4.27 5.31
N GLN A 241 -4.05 -3.82 5.69
CA GLN A 241 -2.99 -4.62 6.34
C GLN A 241 -3.47 -5.49 7.53
N LEU A 242 -4.38 -4.99 8.37
CA LEU A 242 -4.94 -5.74 9.51
C LEU A 242 -5.89 -6.86 9.05
N TRP A 243 -6.59 -6.69 7.92
CA TRP A 243 -7.34 -7.76 7.30
C TRP A 243 -6.40 -8.79 6.68
N MET A 244 -5.34 -8.37 5.98
CA MET A 244 -4.32 -9.28 5.44
C MET A 244 -3.73 -10.18 6.54
N ALA A 245 -3.29 -9.59 7.65
CA ALA A 245 -2.74 -10.32 8.79
C ALA A 245 -3.75 -11.33 9.36
N ARG A 246 -5.01 -10.91 9.55
CA ARG A 246 -6.09 -11.80 10.03
C ARG A 246 -6.37 -12.95 9.05
N MET A 247 -6.39 -12.71 7.73
CA MET A 247 -6.63 -13.78 6.75
C MET A 247 -5.45 -14.75 6.66
N MET A 248 -4.21 -14.27 6.74
CA MET A 248 -3.03 -15.13 6.85
C MET A 248 -3.09 -16.00 8.10
N ASP A 249 -3.37 -15.40 9.26
CA ASP A 249 -3.42 -16.11 10.54
C ASP A 249 -4.65 -17.06 10.67
N LEU A 250 -5.75 -16.85 9.93
CA LEU A 250 -6.98 -17.66 10.01
C LEU A 250 -7.21 -18.68 8.88
N LEU A 251 -6.68 -18.44 7.67
CA LEU A 251 -7.08 -19.18 6.46
C LEU A 251 -5.93 -19.82 5.68
N SER A 252 -4.66 -19.60 6.07
CA SER A 252 -3.53 -20.15 5.30
C SER A 252 -3.53 -21.68 5.29
N ASP A 253 -3.90 -22.31 6.41
CA ASP A 253 -4.05 -23.77 6.54
C ASP A 253 -5.25 -24.33 5.74
N ASP A 254 -6.37 -23.60 5.67
CA ASP A 254 -7.54 -23.99 4.88
C ASP A 254 -7.22 -23.94 3.38
N ALA A 255 -6.58 -22.86 2.92
CA ALA A 255 -6.12 -22.73 1.55
C ALA A 255 -5.07 -23.79 1.20
N ALA A 256 -4.09 -24.05 2.08
CA ALA A 256 -3.09 -25.10 1.88
C ALA A 256 -3.72 -26.50 1.77
N ARG A 257 -4.70 -26.84 2.63
CA ARG A 257 -5.47 -28.10 2.53
C ARG A 257 -6.27 -28.22 1.23
N ALA A 258 -6.80 -27.12 0.73
CA ALA A 258 -7.52 -27.06 -0.55
C ALA A 258 -6.57 -27.06 -1.78
N GLY A 259 -5.24 -27.07 -1.58
CA GLY A 259 -4.26 -26.91 -2.65
C GLY A 259 -4.23 -25.51 -3.27
N THR A 260 -4.93 -24.52 -2.68
CA THR A 260 -5.11 -23.20 -3.27
C THR A 260 -4.03 -22.20 -2.85
N THR A 261 -3.60 -21.37 -3.79
CA THR A 261 -2.77 -20.18 -3.51
C THR A 261 -3.67 -18.96 -3.45
N ALA A 262 -3.62 -18.22 -2.34
CA ALA A 262 -4.42 -17.02 -2.12
C ALA A 262 -3.50 -15.82 -1.85
N ILE A 263 -3.28 -15.00 -2.88
CA ILE A 263 -2.36 -13.85 -2.84
C ILE A 263 -3.13 -12.60 -2.42
N LEU A 264 -2.83 -12.09 -1.22
CA LEU A 264 -3.45 -10.86 -0.71
C LEU A 264 -2.67 -9.62 -1.16
N ALA A 265 -3.38 -8.52 -1.40
CA ALA A 265 -2.82 -7.25 -1.89
C ALA A 265 -1.98 -7.40 -3.17
N HIS A 266 -2.47 -8.16 -4.15
CA HIS A 266 -1.82 -8.31 -5.45
C HIS A 266 -2.08 -7.08 -6.34
N ALA A 267 -1.60 -5.92 -5.90
CA ALA A 267 -1.79 -4.61 -6.50
C ALA A 267 -0.51 -3.77 -6.42
N PHE A 268 -0.46 -2.66 -7.17
CA PHE A 268 0.71 -1.76 -7.26
C PHE A 268 1.35 -1.43 -5.89
N GLU A 269 0.52 -0.98 -4.94
CA GLU A 269 0.95 -0.40 -3.66
C GLU A 269 1.67 -1.40 -2.72
N TYR A 270 1.67 -2.69 -3.07
CA TYR A 270 2.17 -3.78 -2.22
C TYR A 270 2.98 -4.82 -3.01
N ALA A 271 2.47 -5.35 -4.12
CA ALA A 271 3.11 -6.44 -4.86
C ALA A 271 4.52 -6.09 -5.37
N VAL A 272 4.69 -4.84 -5.83
CA VAL A 272 5.99 -4.32 -6.30
C VAL A 272 6.95 -4.11 -5.13
N GLY A 273 6.46 -3.62 -3.99
CA GLY A 273 7.25 -3.42 -2.77
C GLY A 273 7.71 -4.72 -2.13
N ASP A 274 6.83 -5.73 -2.13
CA ASP A 274 7.08 -7.07 -1.61
C ASP A 274 8.14 -7.82 -2.46
N CYS A 275 8.03 -7.77 -3.79
CA CYS A 275 9.05 -8.35 -4.68
C CYS A 275 10.40 -7.61 -4.55
N ALA A 276 10.38 -6.28 -4.50
CA ALA A 276 11.59 -5.49 -4.27
C ALA A 276 12.23 -5.79 -2.90
N ALA A 277 11.42 -6.00 -1.85
CA ALA A 277 11.91 -6.36 -0.52
C ALA A 277 12.53 -7.75 -0.48
N ARG A 278 11.88 -8.75 -1.11
CA ARG A 278 12.44 -10.11 -1.20
C ARG A 278 13.81 -10.11 -1.89
N ILE A 279 13.92 -9.49 -3.06
CA ILE A 279 15.19 -9.37 -3.79
C ILE A 279 16.24 -8.62 -2.95
N ALA A 280 15.88 -7.49 -2.33
CA ALA A 280 16.83 -6.72 -1.53
C ALA A 280 17.32 -7.48 -0.28
N ILE A 281 16.54 -8.42 0.25
CA ILE A 281 16.93 -9.32 1.35
C ILE A 281 17.83 -10.45 0.84
N GLU A 282 17.48 -11.09 -0.28
CA GLU A 282 18.30 -12.12 -0.95
C GLU A 282 19.69 -11.56 -1.34
N GLU A 283 19.75 -10.31 -1.79
CA GLU A 283 20.97 -9.56 -2.12
C GLU A 283 21.66 -8.89 -0.90
N THR A 284 21.22 -9.16 0.34
CA THR A 284 21.85 -8.61 1.56
C THR A 284 22.10 -9.70 2.61
N PRO A 285 23.31 -10.31 2.63
CA PRO A 285 23.74 -11.17 3.73
C PRO A 285 23.60 -10.47 5.09
N ASP A 286 23.10 -11.18 6.10
CA ASP A 286 22.75 -10.65 7.43
C ASP A 286 21.76 -9.47 7.44
N ALA A 287 20.83 -9.42 6.46
CA ALA A 287 19.72 -8.45 6.41
C ALA A 287 19.00 -8.31 7.75
N GLU A 288 19.11 -7.14 8.39
CA GLU A 288 18.55 -6.87 9.72
C GLU A 288 17.40 -5.85 9.67
N THR A 289 17.50 -4.86 8.78
CA THR A 289 16.52 -3.77 8.64
C THR A 289 16.01 -3.66 7.22
N VAL A 290 14.70 -3.49 7.07
CA VAL A 290 13.98 -3.41 5.79
C VAL A 290 13.07 -2.17 5.82
N GLU A 291 13.32 -1.23 4.93
CA GLU A 291 12.52 0.00 4.76
C GLU A 291 11.96 0.03 3.33
N ILE A 292 10.64 -0.13 3.16
CA ILE A 292 9.99 0.07 1.85
C ILE A 292 9.39 1.47 1.80
N VAL A 293 9.58 2.20 0.70
CA VAL A 293 8.95 3.50 0.45
C VAL A 293 8.23 3.55 -0.90
N ASN A 294 6.97 3.96 -0.85
CA ASN A 294 6.13 4.25 -2.01
C ASN A 294 6.08 5.77 -2.27
N ARG A 295 6.14 6.19 -3.55
CA ARG A 295 5.91 7.57 -4.01
C ARG A 295 5.03 7.54 -5.26
N VAL A 296 4.01 8.40 -5.31
CA VAL A 296 3.23 8.68 -6.52
C VAL A 296 3.03 10.19 -6.66
N ASP A 297 3.50 10.77 -7.76
CA ASP A 297 3.40 12.22 -7.97
C ASP A 297 2.08 12.58 -8.67
N GLY A 298 1.44 13.67 -8.22
CA GLY A 298 0.16 14.14 -8.76
C GLY A 298 -1.05 13.25 -8.43
N PHE A 299 -0.91 12.33 -7.46
CA PHE A 299 -1.85 11.24 -7.15
C PHE A 299 -3.34 11.64 -7.08
N GLY A 300 -4.20 10.74 -7.56
CA GLY A 300 -5.66 10.90 -7.53
C GLY A 300 -6.35 9.69 -6.88
N ALA A 301 -6.70 9.79 -5.60
CA ALA A 301 -7.44 8.74 -4.89
C ALA A 301 -8.87 8.56 -5.47
N THR A 302 -9.23 7.32 -5.81
CA THR A 302 -10.62 6.95 -6.17
C THR A 302 -11.58 7.11 -4.99
N ARG A 303 -12.89 6.94 -5.22
CA ARG A 303 -13.89 6.83 -4.14
C ARG A 303 -13.56 5.69 -3.17
N GLY A 304 -13.11 4.54 -3.67
CA GLY A 304 -12.65 3.41 -2.86
C GLY A 304 -11.42 3.78 -2.03
N THR A 305 -10.35 4.24 -2.68
CA THR A 305 -9.09 4.66 -2.03
C THR A 305 -9.32 5.72 -0.94
N LYS A 306 -10.26 6.67 -1.14
CA LYS A 306 -10.63 7.67 -0.12
C LYS A 306 -11.28 7.05 1.12
N LYS A 307 -12.12 6.02 0.95
CA LYS A 307 -12.69 5.27 2.09
C LYS A 307 -11.64 4.44 2.80
N SER A 308 -10.82 3.69 2.07
CA SER A 308 -9.72 2.90 2.64
C SER A 308 -8.73 3.80 3.39
N ALA A 309 -8.35 4.95 2.84
CA ALA A 309 -7.49 5.93 3.52
C ALA A 309 -8.11 6.48 4.82
N LEU A 310 -9.43 6.74 4.84
CA LEU A 310 -10.14 7.17 6.06
C LEU A 310 -10.17 6.08 7.14
N ASP A 311 -10.42 4.83 6.75
CA ASP A 311 -10.55 3.68 7.65
C ASP A 311 -9.20 3.15 8.14
N VAL A 312 -8.14 3.24 7.31
CA VAL A 312 -6.75 2.96 7.72
C VAL A 312 -6.25 4.03 8.69
N LEU A 313 -6.59 5.31 8.49
CA LEU A 313 -6.14 6.43 9.33
C LEU A 313 -6.65 6.39 10.78
N THR A 314 -7.77 5.69 11.05
CA THR A 314 -8.31 5.49 12.41
C THR A 314 -7.84 4.21 13.10
N LYS A 315 -7.10 3.34 12.41
CA LYS A 315 -6.61 2.03 12.89
C LYS A 315 -5.09 2.03 13.10
N PRO A 316 -4.52 1.21 13.99
CA PRO A 316 -3.07 1.05 14.07
C PRO A 316 -2.47 0.49 12.78
N ALA A 317 -1.18 0.75 12.56
CA ALA A 317 -0.37 0.05 11.57
C ALA A 317 0.47 -1.02 12.27
N LEU A 318 0.67 -2.16 11.62
CA LEU A 318 1.68 -3.13 12.04
C LEU A 318 3.04 -2.73 11.52
N ALA A 319 4.06 -2.88 12.38
CA ALA A 319 5.48 -2.88 12.04
C ALA A 319 6.13 -4.14 12.63
N VAL A 320 7.32 -4.51 12.14
CA VAL A 320 8.16 -5.50 12.83
C VAL A 320 9.29 -4.76 13.54
N VAL A 321 9.48 -5.04 14.82
CA VAL A 321 10.50 -4.41 15.67
C VAL A 321 11.08 -5.43 16.63
N ASN A 322 12.41 -5.59 16.59
CA ASN A 322 13.16 -6.63 17.31
C ASN A 322 12.65 -8.05 17.01
N GLY A 323 12.29 -8.32 15.75
CA GLY A 323 11.82 -9.63 15.28
C GLY A 323 10.39 -9.99 15.71
N ARG A 324 9.57 -9.02 16.14
CA ARG A 324 8.17 -9.25 16.54
C ARG A 324 7.23 -8.26 15.85
N ARG A 325 6.06 -8.72 15.40
CA ARG A 325 4.94 -7.85 14.97
C ARG A 325 4.53 -6.96 16.14
N ARG A 326 4.32 -5.66 15.90
CA ARG A 326 3.85 -4.66 16.87
C ARG A 326 2.89 -3.69 16.21
N GLU A 327 1.89 -3.23 16.95
CA GLU A 327 1.09 -2.08 16.56
C GLU A 327 1.82 -0.77 16.86
N GLU A 328 1.82 0.13 15.89
CA GLU A 328 2.26 1.52 15.99
C GLU A 328 1.16 2.45 15.45
N PRO A 329 1.00 3.69 15.95
CA PRO A 329 0.05 4.63 15.37
C PRO A 329 0.39 4.94 13.90
N GLN A 330 -0.62 5.16 13.05
CA GLN A 330 -0.40 5.62 11.67
C GLN A 330 0.48 6.86 11.67
N MET A 331 1.43 6.91 10.72
CA MET A 331 2.32 8.06 10.52
C MET A 331 3.18 8.43 11.75
N ALA A 332 3.35 7.51 12.72
CA ALA A 332 4.17 7.73 13.91
C ALA A 332 5.65 8.02 13.60
N HIS A 333 6.20 7.41 12.55
CA HIS A 333 7.60 7.57 12.14
C HIS A 333 7.73 8.43 10.89
N ARG A 334 8.80 9.25 10.85
CA ARG A 334 9.17 10.08 9.70
C ARG A 334 10.55 9.69 9.21
N ALA A 335 10.68 9.42 7.92
CA ALA A 335 11.95 9.13 7.26
C ALA A 335 12.23 10.13 6.13
N ARG A 336 13.45 10.07 5.57
CA ARG A 336 13.84 10.81 4.36
C ARG A 336 14.53 9.88 3.38
N PHE A 337 13.96 9.75 2.19
CA PHE A 337 14.47 8.87 1.13
C PHE A 337 14.96 9.69 -0.05
N ARG A 338 16.07 9.27 -0.65
CA ARG A 338 16.50 9.68 -1.99
C ARG A 338 16.15 8.52 -2.91
N PHE A 339 15.42 8.79 -3.99
CA PHE A 339 15.22 7.81 -5.06
C PHE A 339 16.41 7.87 -6.03
N PRO A 340 16.64 6.80 -6.81
CA PRO A 340 17.52 6.83 -7.98
C PRO A 340 17.48 8.12 -8.78
N ASP A 341 18.67 8.57 -9.17
CA ASP A 341 18.92 9.61 -10.17
C ASP A 341 18.35 11.01 -9.81
N GLU A 342 17.98 11.21 -8.53
CA GLU A 342 17.51 12.48 -7.97
C GLU A 342 18.43 12.99 -6.83
N ASP A 343 18.79 14.28 -6.85
CA ASP A 343 19.49 14.91 -5.73
C ASP A 343 18.61 15.03 -4.47
N ALA A 344 17.30 15.21 -4.68
CA ALA A 344 16.33 15.55 -3.66
C ALA A 344 16.10 14.42 -2.64
N ARG A 345 15.78 14.81 -1.40
CA ARG A 345 15.30 13.87 -0.36
C ARG A 345 13.82 14.13 -0.08
N HIS A 346 12.99 13.13 -0.38
CA HIS A 346 11.56 13.13 -0.12
C HIS A 346 11.29 12.81 1.35
N VAL A 347 10.35 13.52 1.96
CA VAL A 347 9.88 13.22 3.32
C VAL A 347 8.80 12.16 3.23
N ALA A 348 8.92 11.11 4.04
CA ALA A 348 7.93 10.04 4.09
C ALA A 348 7.47 9.78 5.53
N LEU A 349 6.23 9.29 5.65
CA LEU A 349 5.61 8.88 6.93
C LEU A 349 5.32 7.38 6.90
N SER A 350 5.41 6.70 8.05
CA SER A 350 5.07 5.28 8.14
C SER A 350 3.58 5.03 7.90
N TYR A 351 3.22 3.96 7.19
CA TYR A 351 1.83 3.55 6.96
C TYR A 351 1.68 2.03 7.10
N ALA A 352 0.44 1.54 7.00
CA ALA A 352 0.10 0.13 7.04
C ALA A 352 0.43 -0.61 5.71
N GLY A 353 1.72 -0.80 5.41
CA GLY A 353 2.18 -1.62 4.27
C GLY A 353 2.20 -3.13 4.55
N GLY A 354 1.70 -3.94 3.62
CA GLY A 354 1.54 -5.40 3.76
C GLY A 354 2.86 -6.18 3.78
N GLU A 355 3.93 -5.60 3.26
CA GLU A 355 5.30 -6.16 3.21
C GLU A 355 5.87 -6.45 4.62
N VAL A 356 5.30 -5.82 5.64
CA VAL A 356 5.58 -6.10 7.07
C VAL A 356 5.24 -7.54 7.46
N LEU A 357 4.29 -8.18 6.77
CA LEU A 357 3.81 -9.53 7.05
C LEU A 357 4.68 -10.61 6.38
N SER A 358 5.28 -10.30 5.23
CA SER A 358 6.05 -11.23 4.40
C SER A 358 7.56 -11.13 4.61
N ALA A 359 8.13 -9.92 4.71
CA ALA A 359 9.58 -9.71 4.77
C ALA A 359 10.32 -10.51 5.87
N PRO A 360 9.78 -10.73 7.08
CA PRO A 360 10.42 -11.58 8.10
C PRO A 360 10.54 -13.07 7.71
N SER A 361 9.74 -13.54 6.73
CA SER A 361 9.80 -14.92 6.24
C SER A 361 10.89 -15.15 5.19
N PHE A 362 11.46 -14.09 4.59
CA PHE A 362 12.51 -14.20 3.59
C PHE A 362 13.91 -14.37 4.20
N ALA A 363 14.15 -13.86 5.42
CA ALA A 363 15.37 -14.17 6.18
C ALA A 363 15.16 -14.04 7.71
N PRO A 364 15.60 -15.03 8.52
CA PRO A 364 15.42 -15.02 9.98
C PRO A 364 16.27 -13.96 10.71
N THR A 365 17.20 -13.31 10.00
CA THR A 365 17.99 -12.17 10.50
C THR A 365 17.18 -10.87 10.56
N VAL A 366 16.06 -10.75 9.83
CA VAL A 366 15.27 -9.52 9.74
C VAL A 366 14.64 -9.18 11.11
N ARG A 367 15.15 -8.11 11.74
CA ARG A 367 14.67 -7.62 13.05
C ARG A 367 13.75 -6.42 12.95
N THR A 368 13.83 -5.63 11.89
CA THR A 368 12.99 -4.43 11.72
C THR A 368 12.43 -4.34 10.30
N VAL A 369 11.10 -4.20 10.17
CA VAL A 369 10.44 -3.92 8.89
C VAL A 369 9.47 -2.74 9.08
N ARG A 370 9.62 -1.71 8.24
CA ARG A 370 8.67 -0.58 8.17
C ARG A 370 8.43 -0.13 6.73
N THR A 371 7.21 0.29 6.49
CA THR A 371 6.68 0.73 5.20
C THR A 371 6.29 2.21 5.27
N TYR A 372 6.63 2.97 4.23
CA TYR A 372 6.57 4.43 4.21
C TYR A 372 5.89 4.97 2.95
N LEU A 373 5.10 6.03 3.10
CA LEU A 373 4.53 6.78 1.98
C LEU A 373 5.20 8.16 1.90
N ALA A 374 5.79 8.49 0.76
CA ALA A 374 6.32 9.81 0.47
C ALA A 374 5.17 10.83 0.37
N VAL A 375 5.30 11.96 1.08
CA VAL A 375 4.24 12.96 1.21
C VAL A 375 4.78 14.39 1.12
N PRO A 376 3.99 15.36 0.63
CA PRO A 376 4.38 16.77 0.63
C PRO A 376 4.73 17.26 2.03
N GLY A 377 5.78 18.09 2.14
CA GLY A 377 6.27 18.61 3.43
C GLY A 377 5.20 19.17 4.39
N PRO A 378 4.21 19.96 3.93
CA PRO A 378 3.11 20.44 4.77
C PRO A 378 2.20 19.31 5.30
N VAL A 379 1.87 18.32 4.47
CA VAL A 379 1.13 17.11 4.89
C VAL A 379 1.95 16.36 5.94
N ALA A 380 3.25 16.24 5.72
CA ALA A 380 4.18 15.61 6.64
C ALA A 380 4.24 16.28 8.02
N ALA A 381 3.94 17.58 8.14
CA ALA A 381 3.90 18.29 9.41
C ALA A 381 2.60 18.02 10.20
N ILE A 382 1.46 17.96 9.51
CA ILE A 382 0.13 17.95 10.12
C ILE A 382 -0.40 16.53 10.37
N ALA A 383 -0.19 15.61 9.42
CA ALA A 383 -0.87 14.31 9.42
C ALA A 383 -0.61 13.42 10.67
N PRO A 384 0.62 13.35 11.25
CA PRO A 384 0.85 12.57 12.48
C PRO A 384 0.11 13.10 13.71
N LEU A 385 -0.16 14.41 13.78
CA LEU A 385 -0.97 15.02 14.84
C LEU A 385 -2.44 14.64 14.67
N PHE A 386 -2.93 14.70 13.43
CA PHE A 386 -4.30 14.31 13.11
C PHE A 386 -4.53 12.81 13.36
N ALA A 387 -3.64 11.92 12.90
CA ALA A 387 -3.74 10.48 13.10
C ALA A 387 -3.87 10.08 14.58
N ARG A 388 -3.07 10.69 15.46
CA ARG A 388 -3.13 10.45 16.91
C ARG A 388 -4.43 10.93 17.56
N GLY A 389 -5.04 12.00 17.05
CA GLY A 389 -6.37 12.46 17.50
C GLY A 389 -7.52 11.68 16.87
N ALA A 390 -7.36 11.19 15.63
CA ALA A 390 -8.40 10.57 14.82
C ALA A 390 -9.00 9.33 15.50
N GLY A 391 -8.17 8.39 15.95
CA GLY A 391 -8.64 7.18 16.64
C GLY A 391 -9.35 7.43 17.98
N LEU A 392 -9.18 8.61 18.58
CA LEU A 392 -9.85 9.00 19.84
C LEU A 392 -11.13 9.84 19.61
N LEU A 393 -11.24 10.52 18.47
CA LEU A 393 -12.30 11.50 18.20
C LEU A 393 -13.30 11.09 17.09
N LEU A 394 -12.88 10.25 16.13
CA LEU A 394 -13.71 9.82 15.00
C LEU A 394 -14.48 8.53 15.33
N GLY A 395 -15.41 8.61 16.28
CA GLY A 395 -16.34 7.50 16.55
C GLY A 395 -17.15 7.09 15.32
N ALA A 396 -17.60 5.83 15.26
CA ALA A 396 -18.21 5.19 14.09
C ALA A 396 -19.50 5.83 13.53
N ARG A 397 -20.04 6.89 14.16
CA ARG A 397 -21.08 7.76 13.56
C ARG A 397 -20.46 8.81 12.63
N VAL A 398 -19.32 9.41 13.00
CA VAL A 398 -18.60 10.40 12.19
C VAL A 398 -17.91 9.74 11.00
N GLN A 399 -17.29 8.56 11.19
CA GLN A 399 -16.72 7.80 10.06
C GLN A 399 -17.79 7.47 9.00
N ARG A 400 -18.99 7.03 9.40
CA ARG A 400 -20.11 6.79 8.47
C ARG A 400 -20.60 8.05 7.75
N PHE A 401 -20.61 9.22 8.41
CA PHE A 401 -20.94 10.49 7.77
C PHE A 401 -19.86 10.94 6.76
N LEU A 402 -18.59 10.70 7.05
CA LEU A 402 -17.49 10.96 6.10
C LEU A 402 -17.51 9.95 4.94
N GLU A 403 -17.80 8.67 5.20
CA GLU A 403 -18.05 7.67 4.15
C GLU A 403 -19.22 8.08 3.24
N SER A 404 -20.35 8.56 3.78
CA SER A 404 -21.49 8.97 2.95
C SER A 404 -21.24 10.26 2.16
N ARG A 405 -20.41 11.18 2.69
CA ARG A 405 -19.89 12.34 1.92
C ARG A 405 -18.95 11.92 0.79
N ILE A 406 -18.15 10.87 0.99
CA ILE A 406 -17.35 10.24 -0.09
C ILE A 406 -18.27 9.52 -1.09
N ASP A 407 -19.39 8.95 -0.63
CA ASP A 407 -20.37 8.27 -1.49
C ASP A 407 -21.22 9.20 -2.37
N ALA A 408 -21.33 10.49 -2.02
CA ALA A 408 -21.87 11.52 -2.91
C ALA A 408 -20.86 11.94 -4.01
N GLY A 409 -19.64 11.39 -3.99
CA GLY A 409 -18.60 11.66 -4.99
C GLY A 409 -18.62 10.70 -6.19
N GLY A 410 -18.13 11.20 -7.33
CA GLY A 410 -17.88 10.42 -8.53
C GLY A 410 -16.88 9.27 -8.31
N ILE A 411 -16.94 8.27 -9.21
CA ILE A 411 -16.36 6.94 -9.01
C ILE A 411 -14.82 6.97 -8.83
N GLY A 412 -14.12 7.78 -9.61
CA GLY A 412 -12.65 7.87 -9.58
C GLY A 412 -12.12 9.15 -10.25
N PRO A 413 -10.78 9.27 -10.39
CA PRO A 413 -10.23 10.16 -11.42
C PRO A 413 -10.65 9.68 -12.82
N GLY A 414 -10.84 10.61 -13.76
CA GLY A 414 -11.05 10.27 -15.17
C GLY A 414 -9.75 9.90 -15.89
N ASP A 415 -9.85 9.52 -17.17
CA ASP A 415 -8.74 9.05 -18.02
C ASP A 415 -7.54 10.01 -18.12
N GLU A 416 -7.71 11.29 -17.77
CA GLU A 416 -6.65 12.31 -17.71
C GLU A 416 -5.46 11.94 -16.80
N ARG A 417 -5.55 10.87 -15.99
CA ARG A 417 -4.56 10.55 -14.95
C ARG A 417 -3.73 9.28 -15.19
N ARG A 418 -3.86 8.65 -16.37
CA ARG A 418 -3.03 7.50 -16.79
C ARG A 418 -1.54 7.82 -17.03
N ASP A 419 -1.12 9.08 -16.84
CA ASP A 419 0.27 9.53 -16.96
C ASP A 419 0.94 9.84 -15.58
N GLN A 420 0.32 9.46 -14.44
CA GLN A 420 0.91 9.66 -13.11
C GLN A 420 2.15 8.76 -12.90
N PRO A 421 3.35 9.33 -12.66
CA PRO A 421 4.55 8.54 -12.38
C PRO A 421 4.59 8.07 -10.92
N TRP A 422 5.14 6.88 -10.72
CA TRP A 422 5.30 6.26 -9.41
C TRP A 422 6.67 5.59 -9.25
N TRP A 423 7.08 5.43 -7.98
CA TRP A 423 8.30 4.76 -7.57
C TRP A 423 8.04 3.94 -6.31
N VAL A 424 8.62 2.74 -6.26
CA VAL A 424 8.69 1.89 -5.08
C VAL A 424 10.15 1.56 -4.83
N MET A 425 10.64 1.75 -3.61
CA MET A 425 12.01 1.37 -3.25
C MET A 425 12.01 0.59 -1.95
N ALA A 426 12.46 -0.67 -2.00
CA ALA A 426 12.88 -1.39 -0.82
C ALA A 426 14.37 -1.10 -0.56
N ARG A 427 14.70 -0.69 0.66
CA ARG A 427 16.07 -0.51 1.15
C ARG A 427 16.32 -1.46 2.31
N VAL A 428 17.30 -2.33 2.16
CA VAL A 428 17.71 -3.31 3.17
C VAL A 428 19.10 -2.95 3.66
N ARG A 429 19.36 -3.09 4.97
CA ARG A 429 20.71 -3.03 5.53
C ARG A 429 20.98 -4.20 6.45
N ALA A 430 22.19 -4.73 6.32
CA ALA A 430 22.77 -5.71 7.21
C ALA A 430 23.27 -5.08 8.50
N ARG A 431 23.44 -5.91 9.53
CA ARG A 431 24.03 -5.50 10.82
C ARG A 431 25.43 -4.88 10.71
N GLY A 432 26.17 -5.24 9.66
CA GLY A 432 27.49 -4.68 9.32
C GLY A 432 27.48 -3.41 8.47
N GLY A 433 26.35 -2.72 8.33
CA GLY A 433 26.23 -1.42 7.62
C GLY A 433 26.19 -1.47 6.09
N ARG A 434 26.68 -2.56 5.47
CA ARG A 434 26.41 -2.87 4.05
C ARG A 434 24.91 -3.11 3.83
N GLY A 435 24.42 -2.87 2.62
CA GLY A 435 23.03 -3.08 2.27
C GLY A 435 22.74 -2.84 0.79
N THR A 436 21.55 -3.24 0.38
CA THR A 436 21.08 -3.19 -1.01
C THR A 436 19.74 -2.46 -1.09
N ARG A 437 19.54 -1.65 -2.13
CA ARG A 437 18.21 -1.13 -2.51
C ARG A 437 17.75 -1.75 -3.82
N VAL A 438 16.47 -2.09 -3.88
CA VAL A 438 15.78 -2.44 -5.13
C VAL A 438 14.75 -1.36 -5.36
N THR A 439 14.83 -0.69 -6.51
CA THR A 439 13.86 0.34 -6.91
C THR A 439 13.13 -0.09 -8.17
N ALA A 440 11.81 0.01 -8.17
CA ALA A 440 10.95 -0.08 -9.33
C ALA A 440 10.26 1.27 -9.58
N SER A 441 9.98 1.60 -10.84
CA SER A 441 9.27 2.82 -11.23
C SER A 441 8.50 2.63 -12.53
N GLY A 442 7.44 3.43 -12.71
CA GLY A 442 6.56 3.34 -13.87
C GLY A 442 5.52 4.45 -13.89
N TYR A 443 4.42 4.20 -14.61
CA TYR A 443 3.28 5.11 -14.76
C TYR A 443 1.96 4.37 -14.49
N ASP A 444 0.88 5.14 -14.32
CA ASP A 444 -0.50 4.66 -14.09
C ASP A 444 -0.63 3.63 -12.94
N PRO A 445 -0.71 4.07 -11.66
CA PRO A 445 -0.77 3.15 -10.52
C PRO A 445 -2.03 2.24 -10.53
N TYR A 446 -3.11 2.66 -11.21
CA TYR A 446 -4.31 1.82 -11.37
C TYR A 446 -4.20 0.90 -12.60
N GLY A 447 -3.66 1.40 -13.72
CA GLY A 447 -3.35 0.59 -14.90
C GLY A 447 -2.38 -0.54 -14.59
N ILE A 448 -1.25 -0.26 -13.93
CA ILE A 448 -0.30 -1.32 -13.55
C ILE A 448 -0.87 -2.25 -12.46
N THR A 449 -1.82 -1.79 -11.63
CA THR A 449 -2.56 -2.70 -10.73
C THR A 449 -3.37 -3.72 -11.53
N ALA A 450 -4.02 -3.32 -12.62
CA ALA A 450 -4.72 -4.27 -13.49
C ALA A 450 -3.75 -5.25 -14.17
N VAL A 451 -2.58 -4.77 -14.64
CA VAL A 451 -1.52 -5.63 -15.21
C VAL A 451 -1.05 -6.66 -14.19
N ILE A 452 -0.74 -6.24 -12.97
CA ILE A 452 -0.33 -7.10 -11.85
C ILE A 452 -1.37 -8.19 -11.61
N VAL A 453 -2.65 -7.82 -11.47
CA VAL A 453 -3.75 -8.77 -11.22
C VAL A 453 -3.95 -9.75 -12.38
N ALA A 454 -3.95 -9.29 -13.62
CA ALA A 454 -4.15 -10.14 -14.80
C ALA A 454 -2.97 -11.10 -15.01
N LEU A 455 -1.73 -10.62 -14.82
CA LEU A 455 -0.50 -11.41 -14.88
C LEU A 455 -0.48 -12.48 -13.78
N GLY A 456 -0.82 -12.11 -12.54
CA GLY A 456 -0.94 -13.05 -11.43
C GLY A 456 -2.01 -14.12 -11.67
N ALA A 457 -3.15 -13.75 -12.28
CA ALA A 457 -4.21 -14.69 -12.62
C ALA A 457 -3.76 -15.68 -13.69
N GLN A 458 -3.05 -15.22 -14.73
CA GLN A 458 -2.42 -16.08 -15.72
C GLN A 458 -1.42 -17.03 -15.05
N TRP A 459 -0.51 -16.52 -14.21
CA TRP A 459 0.52 -17.34 -13.56
C TRP A 459 -0.04 -18.38 -12.59
N LEU A 460 -1.19 -18.10 -11.96
CA LEU A 460 -1.93 -19.07 -11.16
C LEU A 460 -2.56 -20.17 -12.03
N LEU A 461 -3.13 -19.83 -13.20
CA LEU A 461 -3.65 -20.81 -14.16
C LEU A 461 -2.53 -21.65 -14.80
N ASP A 462 -1.36 -21.04 -15.03
CA ASP A 462 -0.13 -21.68 -15.55
C ASP A 462 0.56 -22.59 -14.51
N GLY A 463 0.04 -22.69 -13.28
CA GLY A 463 0.64 -23.50 -12.21
C GLY A 463 1.97 -22.95 -11.65
N ARG A 464 2.28 -21.67 -11.83
CA ARG A 464 3.57 -21.05 -11.46
C ARG A 464 3.68 -20.64 -9.99
N ALA A 465 2.74 -21.04 -9.13
CA ALA A 465 2.77 -20.73 -7.71
C ALA A 465 3.82 -21.60 -6.98
N GLN A 466 4.74 -20.95 -6.28
CA GLN A 466 5.77 -21.59 -5.46
C GLN A 466 5.23 -22.17 -4.13
N ARG A 467 4.02 -21.77 -3.72
CA ARG A 467 3.45 -22.10 -2.40
C ARG A 467 1.93 -21.94 -2.35
N SER A 468 1.22 -22.99 -1.91
CA SER A 468 -0.19 -22.92 -1.49
C SER A 468 -0.35 -22.34 -0.08
N GLY A 469 -1.56 -21.87 0.23
CA GLY A 469 -1.90 -21.13 1.43
C GLY A 469 -2.27 -19.67 1.14
N VAL A 470 -2.52 -18.90 2.21
CA VAL A 470 -2.73 -17.45 2.15
C VAL A 470 -1.38 -16.76 2.33
N VAL A 471 -0.99 -15.97 1.33
CA VAL A 471 0.40 -15.52 1.08
C VAL A 471 0.45 -14.11 0.47
N THR A 472 1.65 -13.53 0.35
CA THR A 472 1.90 -12.31 -0.46
C THR A 472 2.49 -12.64 -1.84
N SER A 473 2.62 -11.62 -2.69
CA SER A 473 3.07 -11.75 -4.09
C SER A 473 4.45 -12.41 -4.22
N ALA A 474 5.42 -11.97 -3.42
CA ALA A 474 6.79 -12.50 -3.41
C ALA A 474 6.94 -13.80 -2.59
N GLN A 475 5.90 -14.24 -1.89
CA GLN A 475 5.80 -15.60 -1.33
C GLN A 475 5.19 -16.60 -2.32
N ALA A 476 4.33 -16.13 -3.24
CA ALA A 476 3.67 -16.95 -4.25
C ALA A 476 4.51 -17.13 -5.53
N PHE A 477 5.29 -16.12 -5.93
CA PHE A 477 6.01 -16.10 -7.20
C PHE A 477 7.51 -15.78 -7.03
N ASP A 478 8.29 -16.11 -8.05
CA ASP A 478 9.66 -15.58 -8.18
C ASP A 478 9.62 -14.05 -8.36
N PRO A 479 10.29 -13.28 -7.50
CA PRO A 479 10.16 -11.83 -7.48
C PRO A 479 10.88 -11.14 -8.65
N ARG A 480 11.95 -11.75 -9.18
CA ARG A 480 12.74 -11.18 -10.28
C ARG A 480 11.96 -11.32 -11.59
N ALA A 481 11.56 -12.55 -11.91
CA ALA A 481 10.73 -12.84 -13.07
C ALA A 481 9.40 -12.06 -13.06
N PHE A 482 8.81 -11.80 -11.88
CA PHE A 482 7.58 -11.02 -11.78
C PHE A 482 7.81 -9.54 -12.14
N LEU A 483 8.86 -8.90 -11.61
CA LEU A 483 9.21 -7.51 -11.97
C LEU A 483 9.68 -7.38 -13.43
N ASP A 484 10.38 -8.39 -13.95
CA ASP A 484 10.77 -8.45 -15.37
C ASP A 484 9.56 -8.52 -16.30
N ALA A 485 8.56 -9.36 -15.99
CA ALA A 485 7.33 -9.47 -16.77
C ALA A 485 6.52 -8.15 -16.80
N LEU A 486 6.53 -7.37 -15.71
CA LEU A 486 5.92 -6.04 -15.69
C LEU A 486 6.64 -5.01 -16.59
N SER A 487 7.87 -5.27 -17.03
CA SER A 487 8.63 -4.35 -17.89
C SER A 487 8.01 -4.21 -19.29
N ALA A 488 7.26 -5.22 -19.76
CA ALA A 488 6.44 -5.11 -20.97
C ALA A 488 5.34 -4.03 -20.87
N SER A 489 4.93 -3.68 -19.65
CA SER A 489 3.95 -2.62 -19.34
C SER A 489 4.62 -1.32 -18.88
N GLY A 490 5.90 -1.12 -19.21
CA GLY A 490 6.61 0.14 -18.95
C GLY A 490 7.15 0.31 -17.53
N VAL A 491 7.13 -0.73 -16.71
CA VAL A 491 7.89 -0.75 -15.45
C VAL A 491 9.38 -0.82 -15.76
N SER A 492 10.19 -0.15 -14.96
CA SER A 492 11.64 -0.32 -14.94
C SER A 492 12.09 -0.52 -13.51
N TRP A 493 12.92 -1.52 -13.27
CA TRP A 493 13.44 -1.84 -11.95
C TRP A 493 14.96 -2.06 -12.00
N ARG A 494 15.64 -1.84 -10.87
CA ARG A 494 17.09 -2.06 -10.73
C ARG A 494 17.50 -2.33 -9.29
N VAL A 495 18.69 -2.90 -9.14
CA VAL A 495 19.38 -3.14 -7.86
C VAL A 495 20.58 -2.19 -7.76
N ASP A 496 20.68 -1.41 -6.68
CA ASP A 496 21.87 -0.63 -6.34
C ASP A 496 22.34 -0.96 -4.91
N PRO A 497 23.60 -0.67 -4.52
CA PRO A 497 23.98 -0.53 -3.12
C PRO A 497 23.12 0.51 -2.37
N ALA A 498 22.87 0.30 -1.08
CA ALA A 498 22.11 1.21 -0.22
C ALA A 498 23.00 2.29 0.44
N ASP A 499 22.50 3.54 0.45
CA ASP A 499 23.04 4.66 1.26
C ASP A 499 22.44 4.73 2.69
#